data_AF-A0A7J9GLP9-F1
#
_entry.id   AF-A0A7J9GLP9-F1
#
_cell.length_a   1.000
_cell.length_b   1.000
_cell.length_c   1.000
_cell.angle_alpha   90.00
_cell.angle_beta   90.00
_cell.angle_gamma   90.00
#
_symmetry.space_group_name_H-M   'P 1'
#
loop_
_entity.id
_entity.type
_entity.pdbx_description
1 polymer ?
#
loop_
_entity_poly.entity_id
_entity_poly.type
_entity_poly.pdbx_seq_one_letter_code
_entity_poly.pdbx_strand_id
1 'polypeptide(L)' 'MQPINGPHDWEKTSIELVLPPIERKMPRRPKKNRRMAKDEQKKLKPGHLSRKGLLMACTQCGQHGHNKWSCTNSK' A
#
# COMPACT_ATOMS: atom_id res chain seq x y z
N MET A 1 27.02 47.98 -18.82
CA MET A 1 25.77 47.21 -18.96
C MET A 1 24.71 47.88 -18.11
N GLN A 2 23.61 48.33 -18.69
CA GLN A 2 22.47 48.87 -17.93
C GLN A 2 21.59 47.70 -17.44
N PRO A 3 21.02 47.80 -16.23
CA PRO A 3 20.17 46.74 -15.69
C PRO A 3 18.88 46.62 -16.51
N ILE A 4 18.38 45.40 -16.63
CA ILE A 4 17.07 45.14 -17.22
C ILE A 4 16.00 45.63 -16.25
N ASN A 5 15.01 46.35 -16.78
CA ASN A 5 13.88 46.88 -16.04
C ASN A 5 13.15 45.80 -15.24
N GLY A 6 12.82 46.13 -13.99
CA GLY A 6 12.22 45.19 -13.07
C GLY A 6 10.72 44.98 -13.34
N PRO A 7 10.09 44.00 -12.69
CA PRO A 7 8.66 43.76 -12.80
C PRO A 7 7.78 44.97 -12.45
N HIS A 8 8.33 45.96 -11.73
CA HIS A 8 7.64 47.21 -11.40
C HIS A 8 7.46 48.13 -12.61
N ASP A 9 8.37 48.07 -13.58
CA ASP A 9 8.39 48.90 -14.77
C ASP A 9 7.65 48.24 -15.96
N TRP A 10 7.11 47.04 -15.77
CA TRP A 10 6.37 46.32 -16.82
C TRP A 10 4.98 46.92 -16.99
N GLU A 11 4.59 47.14 -18.24
CA GLU A 11 3.26 47.67 -18.58
C GLU A 11 2.17 46.69 -18.12
N LYS A 12 1.26 47.17 -17.27
CA LYS A 12 0.14 46.36 -16.77
C LYS A 12 -0.89 46.21 -17.88
N THR A 13 -1.00 45.01 -18.42
CA THR A 13 -1.98 44.74 -19.47
C THR A 13 -3.39 44.60 -18.87
N SER A 14 -4.40 45.16 -19.52
CA SER A 14 -5.83 45.04 -19.14
C SER A 14 -6.46 43.69 -19.52
N ILE A 15 -5.64 42.72 -19.94
CA ILE A 15 -6.10 41.39 -20.33
C ILE A 15 -6.63 40.67 -19.09
N GLU A 16 -7.81 40.09 -19.23
CA GLU A 16 -8.43 39.27 -18.20
C GLU A 16 -7.52 38.07 -17.88
N LEU A 17 -7.25 37.86 -16.59
CA LEU A 17 -6.42 36.76 -16.14
C LEU A 17 -7.08 35.43 -16.49
N VAL A 18 -6.33 34.54 -17.11
CA VAL A 18 -6.81 33.18 -17.41
C VAL A 18 -7.11 32.48 -16.09
N LEU A 19 -8.35 32.01 -15.94
CA LEU A 19 -8.75 31.25 -14.78
C LEU A 19 -7.91 29.96 -14.68
N PRO A 20 -7.54 29.53 -13.47
CA PRO A 20 -6.86 28.27 -13.29
C PRO A 20 -7.71 27.12 -13.87
N PRO A 21 -7.08 26.05 -14.37
CA PRO A 21 -7.82 24.87 -14.79
C PRO A 21 -8.69 24.35 -13.64
N ILE A 22 -9.91 23.92 -13.97
CA ILE A 22 -10.82 23.32 -12.99
C ILE A 22 -10.16 22.05 -12.43
N GLU A 23 -9.96 22.00 -11.13
CA GLU A 23 -9.43 20.81 -10.46
C GLU A 23 -10.38 19.63 -10.62
N ARG A 24 -9.89 18.53 -11.18
CA ARG A 24 -10.65 17.28 -11.32
C ARG A 24 -10.05 16.20 -10.44
N LYS A 25 -10.90 15.54 -9.64
CA LYS A 25 -10.49 14.37 -8.87
C LYS A 25 -10.27 13.18 -9.81
N MET A 26 -9.01 12.88 -10.12
CA MET A 26 -8.68 11.72 -10.95
C MET A 26 -9.03 10.41 -10.23
N PRO A 27 -9.56 9.39 -10.93
CA PRO A 27 -9.69 8.06 -10.37
C PRO A 27 -8.30 7.54 -10.00
N ARG A 28 -8.18 6.97 -8.80
CA ARG A 28 -6.93 6.33 -8.40
C ARG A 28 -6.70 5.07 -9.23
N ARG A 29 -5.43 4.72 -9.42
CA ARG A 29 -5.04 3.43 -9.98
C ARG A 29 -5.69 2.29 -9.18
N PRO A 30 -6.33 1.31 -9.84
CA PRO A 30 -6.84 0.12 -9.16
C PRO A 30 -5.70 -0.58 -8.42
N LYS A 31 -5.96 -0.97 -7.16
CA LYS A 31 -4.97 -1.66 -6.35
C LYS A 31 -4.75 -3.07 -6.89
N LYS A 32 -3.48 -3.48 -7.08
CA LYS A 32 -3.12 -4.84 -7.53
C LYS A 32 -3.79 -5.93 -6.68
N ASN A 33 -3.82 -5.74 -5.36
CA ASN A 33 -4.53 -6.63 -4.42
C ASN A 33 -5.53 -5.83 -3.58
N ARG A 34 -6.82 -6.15 -3.72
CA ARG A 34 -7.90 -5.69 -2.80
C ARG A 34 -7.69 -6.28 -1.40
N ARG A 35 -8.15 -5.58 -0.36
CA ARG A 35 -8.28 -6.17 0.99
C ARG A 35 -9.40 -7.21 0.95
N MET A 36 -9.07 -8.46 1.25
CA MET A 36 -10.04 -9.56 1.32
C MET A 36 -10.82 -9.50 2.64
N ALA A 37 -12.11 -9.84 2.61
CA ALA A 37 -12.89 -10.04 3.84
C ALA A 37 -12.41 -11.28 4.61
N LYS A 38 -12.76 -11.37 5.91
CA LYS A 38 -12.29 -12.47 6.80
C LYS A 38 -12.68 -13.86 6.30
N ASP A 39 -13.81 -13.96 5.60
CA ASP A 39 -14.36 -15.22 5.12
C ASP A 39 -13.99 -15.53 3.66
N GLU A 40 -13.33 -14.62 2.96
CA GLU A 40 -12.93 -14.87 1.58
C GLU A 40 -11.80 -15.91 1.50
N GLN A 41 -12.01 -16.95 0.68
CA GLN A 41 -10.99 -17.96 0.43
C GLN A 41 -9.77 -17.33 -0.25
N LYS A 42 -8.63 -17.41 0.42
CA LYS A 42 -7.35 -16.91 -0.10
C LYS A 42 -6.89 -17.82 -1.23
N LYS A 43 -6.67 -17.25 -2.44
CA LYS A 43 -6.05 -17.99 -3.55
C LYS A 43 -4.65 -18.45 -3.11
N LEU A 44 -4.47 -19.76 -2.96
CA LEU A 44 -3.18 -20.35 -2.65
C LEU A 44 -2.32 -20.36 -3.92
N LYS A 45 -1.00 -20.25 -3.75
CA LYS A 45 -0.07 -20.46 -4.87
C LYS A 45 -0.12 -21.95 -5.29
N PRO A 46 0.09 -22.26 -6.57
CA PRO A 46 0.26 -23.65 -7.00
C PRO A 46 1.29 -24.37 -6.12
N GLY A 47 0.97 -25.58 -5.67
CA GLY A 47 1.84 -26.38 -4.78
C GLY A 47 1.75 -26.06 -3.28
N HIS A 48 0.93 -25.09 -2.85
CA HIS A 48 0.73 -24.78 -1.44
C HIS A 48 -0.65 -25.21 -0.94
N LEU A 49 -0.69 -25.83 0.23
CA LEU A 49 -1.92 -26.16 0.96
C LEU A 49 -2.22 -25.11 2.05
N SER A 50 -3.50 -24.93 2.35
CA SER A 50 -3.94 -24.07 3.46
C SER A 50 -3.52 -24.70 4.80
N ARG A 51 -3.04 -23.87 5.73
CA ARG A 51 -2.80 -24.30 7.12
C ARG A 51 -4.03 -24.12 8.02
N LYS A 52 -5.15 -23.61 7.49
CA LYS A 52 -6.38 -23.40 8.27
C LYS A 52 -6.93 -24.78 8.68
N GLY A 53 -7.09 -25.01 9.98
CA GLY A 53 -7.61 -26.27 10.54
C GLY A 53 -6.58 -27.39 10.70
N LEU A 54 -5.32 -27.18 10.34
CA LEU A 54 -4.26 -28.17 10.54
C LEU A 54 -3.70 -28.07 11.96
N LEU A 55 -3.70 -29.19 12.68
CA LEU A 55 -3.00 -29.31 13.97
C LEU A 55 -1.50 -29.44 13.70
N MET A 56 -0.76 -28.38 13.99
CA MET A 56 0.70 -28.39 13.88
C MET A 56 1.31 -29.07 15.10
N ALA A 57 2.26 -29.98 14.85
CA ALA A 57 3.10 -30.57 15.88
C ALA A 57 4.40 -29.76 16.03
N CYS A 58 4.84 -29.58 17.26
CA CYS A 58 6.11 -28.94 17.57
C CYS A 58 7.28 -29.80 17.10
N THR A 59 8.21 -29.24 16.32
CA THR A 59 9.37 -29.99 15.81
C THR A 59 10.41 -30.31 16.88
N GLN A 60 10.34 -29.70 18.07
CA GLN A 60 11.26 -29.96 19.17
C GLN A 60 10.76 -31.06 20.12
N CYS A 61 9.49 -31.03 20.51
CA CYS A 61 8.91 -31.96 21.48
C CYS A 61 7.84 -32.90 20.92
N GLY A 62 7.44 -32.73 19.66
CA GLY A 62 6.42 -33.56 18.99
C GLY A 62 4.97 -33.29 19.44
N GLN A 63 4.75 -32.45 20.46
CA GLN A 63 3.41 -32.18 20.99
C GLN A 63 2.66 -31.15 20.14
N HIS A 64 1.33 -31.25 20.15
CA HIS A 64 0.43 -30.34 19.44
C HIS A 64 0.13 -29.09 20.25
N GLY A 65 -0.42 -28.06 19.58
CA GLY A 65 -0.91 -26.84 20.24
C GLY A 65 0.13 -25.73 20.40
N HIS A 66 1.39 -25.98 20.04
CA HIS A 66 2.42 -24.96 19.98
C HIS A 66 3.44 -25.25 18.88
N ASN A 67 4.14 -24.21 18.44
CA ASN A 67 5.25 -24.36 17.49
C ASN A 67 6.58 -24.35 18.26
N LYS A 68 7.68 -24.74 17.61
CA LYS A 68 9.04 -24.73 18.20
C LYS A 68 9.37 -23.43 18.92
N TRP A 69 8.96 -22.28 18.35
CA TRP A 69 9.27 -20.98 18.93
C TRP A 69 8.64 -20.74 20.31
N SER A 70 7.44 -21.28 20.55
CA SER A 70 6.75 -21.18 21.84
C SER A 70 6.85 -22.48 22.65
N CYS A 71 7.86 -23.32 22.37
CA CYS A 71 8.05 -24.58 23.09
C CYS A 71 8.68 -24.31 24.46
N THR A 72 8.04 -24.83 25.50
CA THR A 72 8.56 -24.78 26.88
C THR A 72 9.46 -25.96 27.20
N ASN A 73 9.31 -27.07 26.47
CA ASN A 73 10.20 -28.23 26.52
C ASN A 73 11.39 -27.99 25.60
N SER A 74 12.20 -27.00 25.96
CA SER A 74 13.48 -26.78 25.31
C SER A 74 14.43 -27.90 25.73
N LYS A 75 14.51 -28.97 24.93
CA LYS A 75 15.69 -29.84 24.95
C LYS A 75 16.93 -29.05 24.57
#